data_AF-A0A961GSL0-F1
#
_entry.id   AF-A0A961GSL0-F1
#
_cell.length_a   1.000
_cell.length_b   1.000
_cell.length_c   1.000
_cell.angle_alpha   90.00
_cell.angle_beta   90.00
_cell.angle_gamma   90.00
#
_symmetry.space_group_name_H-M   'P 1'
#
loop_
_entity.id
_entity.type
_entity.pdbx_description
1 polymer ?
#
loop_
_entity_poly.entity_id
_entity_poly.type
_entity_poly.pdbx_seq_one_letter_code
_entity_poly.pdbx_strand_id
1 'polypeptide(L)'
;MSPTRSTDAPLQQPRAEPRGADMSHLSGGEIEQYLVRRRNAGVTPDEITRELVAAGWAADLASRAALRSLRRTDRHALSYWSLVLGAGSSALATASALHLAMTPAADRSELALASWITVALVAAPVALAAQYFARRSESCEPHVIWSPTRRSLFGALAAATAVVGLGRLLTYVFEAVAALVGVEGYELDATSFLQVLVTLGVSVPLFVWALFEWRRSNVAIRSLSDRPGAAGSSPTVRPGPAS
;
A
#
# COMPACT_ATOMS: atom_id res chain seq x y z
N MET A 1 27.70 16.09 -58.64
CA MET A 1 28.61 15.40 -57.70
C MET A 1 28.00 15.52 -56.31
N SER A 2 27.33 14.47 -55.85
CA SER A 2 26.63 14.45 -54.56
C SER A 2 27.36 13.47 -53.63
N PRO A 3 27.77 13.86 -52.41
CA PRO A 3 28.41 12.93 -51.50
C PRO A 3 27.34 12.07 -50.81
N THR A 4 27.44 10.76 -51.02
CA THR A 4 26.71 9.72 -50.30
C THR A 4 27.23 9.64 -48.86
N ARG A 5 26.39 10.00 -47.89
CA ARG A 5 26.66 9.88 -46.46
C ARG A 5 26.42 8.43 -46.03
N SER A 6 27.47 7.60 -46.04
CA SER A 6 27.45 6.29 -45.38
C SER A 6 27.20 6.50 -43.89
N THR A 7 26.10 5.93 -43.39
CA THR A 7 25.69 5.97 -41.99
C THR A 7 25.70 4.53 -41.47
N ASP A 8 26.86 3.88 -41.56
CA ASP A 8 27.10 2.58 -40.94
C ASP A 8 27.56 2.80 -39.50
N ALA A 9 26.63 3.23 -38.65
CA ALA A 9 26.81 3.10 -37.21
C ALA A 9 26.63 1.61 -36.87
N PRO A 10 27.63 0.93 -36.27
CA PRO A 10 27.47 -0.46 -35.87
C PRO A 10 26.34 -0.53 -34.84
N LEU A 11 25.29 -1.29 -35.18
CA LEU A 11 24.26 -1.71 -34.24
C LEU A 11 24.97 -2.36 -33.06
N GLN A 12 24.99 -1.67 -31.92
CA GLN A 12 25.51 -2.17 -30.66
C GLN A 12 24.78 -3.48 -30.37
N GLN A 13 25.46 -4.61 -30.62
CA GLN A 13 24.90 -5.92 -30.34
C GLN A 13 24.49 -5.96 -28.87
N PRO A 14 23.29 -6.49 -28.54
CA PRO A 14 22.88 -6.68 -27.16
C PRO A 14 23.92 -7.57 -26.48
N ARG A 15 24.72 -6.96 -25.60
CA ARG A 15 25.73 -7.65 -24.81
C ARG A 15 25.02 -8.76 -24.06
N ALA A 16 25.41 -10.00 -24.33
CA ALA A 16 24.81 -11.20 -23.75
C ALA A 16 24.60 -10.99 -22.25
N GLU A 17 23.35 -11.17 -21.79
CA GLU A 17 23.03 -11.06 -20.37
C GLU A 17 23.96 -12.01 -19.59
N PRO A 18 24.62 -11.55 -18.54
CA PRO A 18 25.38 -12.41 -17.66
C PRO A 18 24.40 -13.31 -16.89
N ARG A 19 24.00 -14.43 -17.50
CA ARG A 19 23.31 -15.51 -16.80
C ARG A 19 24.30 -16.12 -15.81
N GLY A 20 24.19 -15.72 -14.55
CA GLY A 20 24.99 -16.27 -13.45
C GLY A 20 26.41 -15.71 -13.34
N ALA A 21 26.71 -14.54 -13.92
CA ALA A 21 28.01 -13.92 -13.65
C ALA A 21 28.06 -13.47 -12.19
N ASP A 22 29.21 -13.70 -11.60
CA ASP A 22 29.59 -13.30 -10.26
C ASP A 22 29.38 -11.78 -10.07
N MET A 23 28.17 -11.39 -9.61
CA MET A 23 27.81 -9.98 -9.41
C MET A 23 28.52 -9.37 -8.19
N SER A 24 29.31 -10.17 -7.46
CA SER A 24 30.15 -9.70 -6.35
C SER A 24 31.25 -8.73 -6.80
N HIS A 25 31.62 -8.76 -8.09
CA HIS A 25 32.65 -7.89 -8.68
C HIS A 25 32.11 -6.59 -9.29
N LEU A 26 30.79 -6.39 -9.35
CA LEU A 26 30.22 -5.18 -9.95
C LEU A 26 30.40 -3.97 -9.02
N SER A 27 30.89 -2.88 -9.58
CA SER A 27 30.90 -1.59 -8.90
C SER A 27 29.47 -1.07 -8.65
N GLY A 28 29.31 -0.17 -7.68
CA GLY A 28 27.99 0.38 -7.30
C GLY A 28 27.19 0.95 -8.49
N GLY A 29 27.87 1.58 -9.46
CA GLY A 29 27.23 2.12 -10.66
C GLY A 29 26.80 1.05 -11.67
N GLU A 30 27.53 -0.06 -11.79
CA GLU A 30 27.18 -1.17 -12.69
C GLU A 30 25.96 -1.95 -12.17
N ILE A 31 25.85 -2.09 -10.86
CA ILE A 31 24.68 -2.68 -10.20
C ILE A 31 23.44 -1.83 -10.49
N GLU A 32 23.53 -0.51 -10.36
CA GLU A 32 22.41 0.38 -10.65
C GLU A 32 21.97 0.28 -12.12
N GLN A 33 22.91 0.26 -13.06
CA GLN A 33 22.60 0.05 -14.47
C GLN A 33 21.96 -1.32 -14.75
N TYR A 34 22.43 -2.37 -14.08
CA TYR A 34 21.83 -3.70 -14.18
C TYR A 34 20.37 -3.70 -13.67
N LEU A 35 20.11 -3.11 -12.50
CA LEU A 35 18.76 -3.00 -11.94
C LEU A 35 17.83 -2.21 -12.86
N VAL A 36 18.33 -1.12 -13.46
CA VAL A 36 17.59 -0.33 -14.45
C VAL A 36 17.26 -1.16 -15.69
N ARG A 37 18.21 -1.97 -16.21
CA ARG A 37 17.98 -2.86 -17.36
C ARG A 37 16.93 -3.92 -17.05
N ARG A 38 17.07 -4.65 -15.93
CA ARG A 38 16.10 -5.69 -15.52
C ARG A 38 14.71 -5.11 -15.33
N ARG A 39 14.59 -3.96 -14.65
CA ARG A 39 13.31 -3.26 -14.50
C ARG A 39 12.73 -2.85 -15.86
N ASN A 40 13.53 -2.26 -16.75
CA ASN A 40 13.04 -1.86 -18.09
C ASN A 40 12.61 -3.07 -18.94
N ALA A 41 13.13 -4.27 -18.64
CA ALA A 41 12.69 -5.53 -19.23
C ALA A 41 11.41 -6.11 -18.57
N GLY A 42 10.80 -5.40 -17.61
CA GLY A 42 9.57 -5.80 -16.94
C GLY A 42 9.75 -6.78 -15.77
N VAL A 43 11.01 -7.05 -15.37
CA VAL A 43 11.33 -7.99 -14.30
C VAL A 43 10.87 -7.42 -12.96
N THR A 44 10.16 -8.25 -12.18
CA THR A 44 9.59 -7.84 -10.90
C THR A 44 10.64 -7.71 -9.80
N PRO A 45 10.39 -6.92 -8.73
CA PRO A 45 11.31 -6.85 -7.59
C PRO A 45 11.61 -8.22 -6.94
N ASP A 46 10.66 -9.16 -6.98
CA ASP A 46 10.85 -10.52 -6.50
C ASP A 46 11.89 -11.30 -7.32
N GLU A 47 11.79 -11.21 -8.65
CA GLU A 47 12.72 -11.85 -9.58
C GLU A 47 14.13 -11.22 -9.47
N ILE A 48 14.21 -9.89 -9.42
CA ILE A 48 15.48 -9.18 -9.21
C ILE A 48 16.11 -9.59 -7.87
N THR A 49 15.31 -9.71 -6.80
CA THR A 49 15.81 -10.16 -5.50
C THR A 49 16.35 -11.58 -5.57
N ARG A 50 15.63 -12.50 -6.25
CA ARG A 50 16.11 -13.88 -6.47
C ARG A 50 17.43 -13.93 -7.24
N GLU A 51 17.56 -13.12 -8.28
CA GLU A 51 18.79 -13.05 -9.09
C GLU A 51 19.97 -12.52 -8.28
N LEU A 52 19.76 -11.46 -7.48
CA LEU A 52 20.79 -10.91 -6.60
C LEU A 52 21.21 -11.90 -5.51
N VAL A 53 20.24 -12.58 -4.88
CA VAL A 53 20.53 -13.60 -3.86
C VAL A 53 21.27 -14.80 -4.46
N ALA A 54 20.86 -15.25 -5.66
CA ALA A 54 21.58 -16.30 -6.38
C ALA A 54 23.01 -15.89 -6.76
N ALA A 55 23.26 -14.58 -6.94
CA ALA A 55 24.59 -14.02 -7.15
C ALA A 55 25.35 -13.70 -5.84
N GLY A 56 24.89 -14.22 -4.69
CA GLY A 56 25.60 -14.14 -3.42
C GLY A 56 25.28 -12.91 -2.55
N TRP A 57 24.30 -12.08 -2.93
CA TRP A 57 23.89 -10.96 -2.08
C TRP A 57 23.08 -11.42 -0.86
N ALA A 58 23.27 -10.72 0.26
CA ALA A 58 22.39 -10.89 1.41
C ALA A 58 20.94 -10.51 1.02
N ALA A 59 19.96 -11.33 1.43
CA ALA A 59 18.55 -11.15 1.07
C ALA A 59 18.01 -9.75 1.41
N ASP A 60 18.39 -9.19 2.57
CA ASP A 60 17.99 -7.84 2.98
C ASP A 60 18.61 -6.71 2.15
N LEU A 61 19.79 -6.93 1.58
CA LEU A 61 20.42 -5.97 0.67
C LEU A 61 19.83 -6.07 -0.73
N ALA A 62 19.61 -7.31 -1.20
CA ALA A 62 18.98 -7.60 -2.48
C ALA A 62 17.56 -7.03 -2.57
N SER A 63 16.73 -7.27 -1.55
CA SER A 63 15.35 -6.76 -1.48
C SER A 63 15.31 -5.22 -1.46
N ARG A 64 16.17 -4.58 -0.66
CA ARG A 64 16.29 -3.12 -0.62
C ARG A 64 16.79 -2.54 -1.94
N ALA A 65 17.70 -3.22 -2.64
CA ALA A 65 18.18 -2.79 -3.95
C ALA A 65 17.08 -2.92 -5.02
N ALA A 66 16.39 -4.07 -5.05
CA ALA A 66 15.27 -4.31 -5.96
C ALA A 66 14.14 -3.30 -5.77
N LEU A 67 13.74 -3.01 -4.52
CA LEU A 67 12.70 -2.00 -4.23
C LEU A 67 13.14 -0.58 -4.56
N ARG A 68 14.41 -0.22 -4.32
CA ARG A 68 14.94 1.11 -4.69
C ARG A 68 14.96 1.34 -6.19
N SER A 69 15.05 0.28 -6.99
CA SER A 69 15.04 0.38 -8.45
C SER A 69 13.69 0.85 -9.03
N LEU A 70 12.57 0.73 -8.29
CA LEU A 70 11.25 1.17 -8.75
C LEU A 70 11.21 2.69 -9.01
N ARG A 71 10.79 3.10 -10.22
CA ARG A 71 10.67 4.54 -10.57
C ARG A 71 9.58 5.20 -9.72
N ARG A 72 9.61 6.53 -9.65
CA ARG A 72 8.51 7.30 -9.02
C ARG A 72 7.18 7.12 -9.75
N THR A 73 7.21 6.97 -11.08
CA THR A 73 6.04 6.73 -11.94
C THR A 73 5.37 5.39 -11.62
N ASP A 74 6.18 4.36 -11.44
CA ASP A 74 5.79 2.97 -11.19
C ASP A 74 5.08 2.79 -9.82
N ARG A 75 5.13 3.82 -8.97
CA ARG A 75 4.52 3.80 -7.63
C ARG A 75 3.04 4.20 -7.63
N HIS A 76 2.53 4.74 -8.75
CA HIS A 76 1.15 5.24 -8.91
C HIS A 76 0.65 6.04 -7.71
N ALA A 77 1.54 6.86 -7.13
CA ALA A 77 1.30 7.49 -5.84
C ALA A 77 0.03 8.34 -5.84
N LEU A 78 -0.23 9.08 -6.92
CA LEU A 78 -1.40 9.93 -7.05
C LEU A 78 -2.70 9.13 -6.97
N SER A 79 -2.80 7.98 -7.67
CA SER A 79 -3.99 7.12 -7.63
C SER A 79 -4.25 6.60 -6.22
N TYR A 80 -3.20 6.17 -5.49
CA TYR A 80 -3.34 5.71 -4.12
C TYR A 80 -3.70 6.84 -3.13
N TRP A 81 -3.13 8.02 -3.32
CA TRP A 81 -3.49 9.20 -2.54
C TRP A 81 -4.95 9.58 -2.75
N SER A 82 -5.38 9.71 -4.01
CA SER A 82 -6.78 10.02 -4.35
C SER A 82 -7.75 8.97 -3.83
N LEU A 83 -7.36 7.69 -3.87
CA LEU A 83 -8.17 6.60 -3.35
C LEU A 83 -8.32 6.67 -1.83
N VAL A 84 -7.21 6.79 -1.09
CA VAL A 84 -7.23 6.82 0.37
C VAL A 84 -7.89 8.09 0.90
N LEU A 85 -7.57 9.25 0.33
CA LEU A 85 -8.21 10.51 0.71
C LEU A 85 -9.69 10.53 0.33
N GLY A 86 -10.04 10.06 -0.87
CA GLY A 86 -11.44 9.98 -1.31
C GLY A 86 -12.25 9.04 -0.43
N ALA A 87 -11.78 7.81 -0.20
CA ALA A 87 -12.48 6.83 0.62
C ALA A 87 -12.59 7.28 2.08
N GLY A 88 -11.49 7.80 2.66
CA GLY A 88 -11.48 8.31 4.02
C GLY A 88 -12.40 9.52 4.21
N SER A 89 -12.33 10.50 3.30
CA SER A 89 -13.17 11.71 3.36
C SER A 89 -14.64 11.38 3.13
N SER A 90 -14.94 10.50 2.17
CA SER A 90 -16.31 10.04 1.90
C SER A 90 -16.89 9.33 3.11
N ALA A 91 -16.17 8.37 3.70
CA ALA A 91 -16.63 7.65 4.87
C ALA A 91 -16.83 8.57 6.08
N LEU A 92 -15.87 9.46 6.36
CA LEU A 92 -15.98 10.45 7.43
C LEU A 92 -17.21 11.35 7.21
N ALA A 93 -17.39 11.85 6.00
CA ALA A 93 -18.48 12.75 5.66
C ALA A 93 -19.85 12.07 5.72
N THR A 94 -19.96 10.84 5.22
CA THR A 94 -21.18 10.05 5.33
C THR A 94 -21.53 9.76 6.78
N ALA A 95 -20.55 9.35 7.60
CA ALA A 95 -20.78 9.13 9.03
C ALA A 95 -21.21 10.43 9.72
N SER A 96 -20.50 11.54 9.51
CA SER A 96 -20.87 12.84 10.11
C SER A 96 -22.26 13.33 9.68
N ALA A 97 -22.60 13.19 8.40
CA ALA A 97 -23.93 13.53 7.89
C ALA A 97 -25.03 12.69 8.52
N LEU A 98 -24.83 11.36 8.63
CA LEU A 98 -25.78 10.47 9.29
C LEU A 98 -25.94 10.82 10.77
N HIS A 99 -24.84 11.12 11.47
CA HIS A 99 -24.87 11.56 12.86
C HIS A 99 -25.69 12.83 13.05
N LEU A 100 -25.46 13.85 12.22
CA LEU A 100 -26.24 15.08 12.25
C LEU A 100 -27.70 14.88 11.85
N ALA A 101 -27.98 13.98 10.91
CA ALA A 101 -29.35 13.69 10.47
C ALA A 101 -30.20 13.05 11.60
N MET A 102 -29.53 12.34 12.53
CA MET A 102 -30.16 11.75 13.72
C MET A 102 -30.30 12.74 14.89
N THR A 103 -29.61 13.88 14.85
CA THR A 103 -29.76 14.94 15.86
C THR A 103 -31.16 15.57 15.76
N PRO A 104 -31.83 15.85 16.90
CA PRO A 104 -33.10 16.58 16.91
C PRO A 104 -33.02 17.87 16.08
N ALA A 105 -34.08 18.18 15.34
CA ALA A 105 -34.09 19.33 14.42
C ALA A 105 -33.82 20.68 15.12
N ALA A 106 -34.15 20.80 16.41
CA ALA A 106 -33.87 22.00 17.20
C ALA A 106 -32.37 22.26 17.39
N ASP A 107 -31.56 21.19 17.45
CA ASP A 107 -30.11 21.26 17.73
C ASP A 107 -29.26 20.99 16.48
N ARG A 108 -29.90 20.67 15.36
CA ARG A 108 -29.22 20.29 14.12
C ARG A 108 -28.78 21.49 13.31
N SER A 109 -27.48 21.57 13.01
CA SER A 109 -26.96 22.52 12.03
C SER A 109 -27.20 22.05 10.60
N GLU A 110 -28.20 22.62 9.92
CA GLU A 110 -28.51 22.31 8.52
C GLU A 110 -27.35 22.60 7.57
N LEU A 111 -26.59 23.68 7.82
CA LEU A 111 -25.40 24.02 7.04
C LEU A 111 -24.30 22.96 7.19
N ALA A 112 -24.06 22.47 8.40
CA ALA A 112 -23.08 21.41 8.63
C ALA A 112 -23.51 20.10 7.94
N LEU A 113 -24.80 19.74 8.04
CA LEU A 113 -25.35 18.57 7.37
C LEU A 113 -25.17 18.66 5.85
N ALA A 114 -25.59 19.77 5.23
CA ALA A 114 -25.42 20.00 3.79
C ALA A 114 -23.95 19.96 3.35
N SER A 115 -23.05 20.52 4.17
CA SER A 115 -21.61 20.50 3.90
C SER A 115 -21.06 19.07 3.90
N TRP A 116 -21.41 18.25 4.90
CA TRP A 116 -20.98 16.85 4.95
C TRP A 116 -21.57 16.01 3.82
N ILE A 117 -22.84 16.22 3.46
CA ILE A 117 -23.43 15.56 2.30
C ILE A 117 -22.66 15.93 1.02
N THR A 118 -22.30 17.21 0.86
CA THR A 118 -21.55 17.68 -0.32
C THR A 118 -20.16 17.03 -0.37
N VAL A 119 -19.42 16.98 0.75
CA VAL A 119 -18.13 16.30 0.81
C VAL A 119 -18.28 14.82 0.46
N ALA A 120 -19.30 14.13 0.97
CA ALA A 120 -19.55 12.72 0.65
C ALA A 120 -19.83 12.51 -0.84
N LEU A 121 -20.71 13.35 -1.43
CA LEU A 121 -21.09 13.29 -2.85
C LEU A 121 -19.93 13.60 -3.79
N VAL A 122 -18.97 14.44 -3.40
CA VAL A 122 -17.78 14.75 -4.20
C VAL A 122 -16.67 13.71 -4.01
N ALA A 123 -16.43 13.28 -2.77
CA ALA A 123 -15.33 12.36 -2.45
C ALA A 123 -15.60 10.92 -2.91
N ALA A 124 -16.86 10.46 -2.86
CA ALA A 124 -17.21 9.10 -3.25
C ALA A 124 -16.89 8.80 -4.74
N PRO A 125 -17.29 9.63 -5.72
CA PRO A 125 -16.91 9.43 -7.12
C PRO A 125 -15.39 9.45 -7.34
N VAL A 126 -14.67 10.33 -6.63
CA VAL A 126 -13.20 10.38 -6.70
C VAL A 126 -12.59 9.06 -6.19
N ALA A 127 -13.09 8.54 -5.07
CA ALA A 127 -12.63 7.26 -4.52
C ALA A 127 -12.90 6.10 -5.49
N LEU A 128 -14.10 6.05 -6.08
CA LEU A 128 -14.48 5.00 -7.05
C LEU A 128 -13.63 5.06 -8.31
N ALA A 129 -13.43 6.25 -8.87
CA ALA A 129 -12.56 6.45 -10.04
C ALA A 129 -11.12 6.05 -9.72
N ALA A 130 -10.57 6.51 -8.59
CA ALA A 130 -9.22 6.15 -8.15
C ALA A 130 -9.07 4.65 -7.90
N GLN A 131 -10.08 3.98 -7.34
CA GLN A 131 -10.11 2.52 -7.16
C GLN A 131 -10.09 1.79 -8.51
N TYR A 132 -10.85 2.26 -9.48
CA TYR A 132 -10.85 1.70 -10.83
C TYR A 132 -9.48 1.84 -11.50
N PHE A 133 -8.87 3.03 -11.45
CA PHE A 133 -7.53 3.25 -12.01
C PHE A 133 -6.46 2.45 -11.27
N ALA A 134 -6.54 2.33 -9.94
CA ALA A 134 -5.62 1.51 -9.16
C ALA A 134 -5.73 0.02 -9.52
N ARG A 135 -6.95 -0.52 -9.70
CA ARG A 135 -7.12 -1.91 -10.15
C ARG A 135 -6.64 -2.11 -11.58
N ARG A 136 -6.88 -1.13 -12.46
CA ARG A 136 -6.39 -1.18 -13.83
C ARG A 136 -4.87 -1.17 -13.87
N SER A 137 -4.20 -0.29 -13.13
CA SER A 137 -2.74 -0.27 -13.07
C SER A 137 -2.19 -1.56 -12.46
N GLU A 138 -2.80 -2.09 -11.40
CA GLU A 138 -2.43 -3.41 -10.87
C GLU A 138 -2.58 -4.55 -11.89
N SER A 139 -3.55 -4.48 -12.80
CA SER A 139 -3.75 -5.49 -13.85
C SER A 139 -2.77 -5.35 -15.02
N CYS A 140 -2.35 -4.12 -15.35
CA CYS A 140 -1.42 -3.85 -16.45
C CYS A 140 0.04 -3.98 -16.02
N GLU A 141 0.34 -3.73 -14.74
CA GLU A 141 1.68 -3.53 -14.24
C GLU A 141 1.90 -4.33 -12.93
N PRO A 142 2.56 -5.51 -12.99
CA PRO A 142 2.75 -6.38 -11.82
C PRO A 142 3.65 -5.76 -10.74
N HIS A 143 4.41 -4.71 -11.08
CA HIS A 143 5.31 -4.01 -10.16
C HIS A 143 4.57 -3.10 -9.16
N VAL A 144 3.30 -2.77 -9.41
CA VAL A 144 2.53 -1.79 -8.63
C VAL A 144 2.24 -2.27 -7.20
N ILE A 145 2.06 -3.59 -7.00
CA ILE A 145 1.76 -4.20 -5.70
C ILE A 145 2.89 -3.97 -4.69
N TRP A 146 4.11 -3.79 -5.20
CA TRP A 146 5.36 -3.61 -4.46
C TRP A 146 5.60 -2.16 -4.01
N SER A 147 4.69 -1.23 -4.32
CA SER A 147 4.81 0.18 -3.99
C SER A 147 4.84 0.40 -2.47
N PRO A 148 5.92 0.97 -1.89
CA PRO A 148 5.97 1.30 -0.47
C PRO A 148 4.92 2.34 -0.07
N THR A 149 4.58 3.24 -0.99
CA THR A 149 3.55 4.28 -0.80
C THR A 149 2.18 3.68 -0.58
N ARG A 150 1.84 2.63 -1.33
CA ARG A 150 0.59 1.87 -1.13
C ARG A 150 0.50 1.36 0.31
N ARG A 151 1.55 0.68 0.77
CA ARG A 151 1.62 0.15 2.15
C ARG A 151 1.47 1.25 3.20
N SER A 152 2.20 2.36 3.09
CA SER A 152 2.11 3.43 4.09
C SER A 152 0.73 4.08 4.13
N LEU A 153 0.12 4.33 2.96
CA LEU A 153 -1.18 5.00 2.89
C LEU A 153 -2.32 4.13 3.43
N PHE A 154 -2.40 2.86 3.02
CA PHE A 154 -3.42 1.96 3.54
C PHE A 154 -3.22 1.64 5.02
N GLY A 155 -1.97 1.54 5.48
CA GLY A 155 -1.66 1.39 6.90
C GLY A 155 -2.10 2.62 7.71
N ALA A 156 -1.83 3.83 7.21
CA ALA A 156 -2.26 5.08 7.84
C ALA A 156 -3.79 5.21 7.87
N LEU A 157 -4.47 4.84 6.78
CA LEU A 157 -5.93 4.83 6.74
C LEU A 157 -6.51 3.85 7.75
N ALA A 158 -6.03 2.61 7.78
CA ALA A 158 -6.48 1.62 8.75
C ALA A 158 -6.26 2.10 10.20
N ALA A 159 -5.10 2.69 10.49
CA ALA A 159 -4.81 3.26 11.80
C ALA A 159 -5.76 4.42 12.16
N ALA A 160 -5.96 5.36 11.24
CA ALA A 160 -6.86 6.50 11.46
C ALA A 160 -8.31 6.04 11.68
N THR A 161 -8.81 5.10 10.87
CA THR A 161 -10.16 4.53 11.02
C THR A 161 -10.30 3.80 12.36
N ALA A 162 -9.28 3.04 12.77
CA ALA A 162 -9.29 2.36 14.07
C ALA A 162 -9.30 3.36 15.24
N VAL A 163 -8.49 4.42 15.18
CA VAL A 163 -8.46 5.46 16.23
C VAL A 163 -9.81 6.17 16.36
N VAL A 164 -10.40 6.59 15.24
CA VAL A 164 -11.71 7.25 15.25
C VAL A 164 -12.82 6.30 15.73
N GLY A 165 -12.82 5.06 15.23
CA GLY A 165 -13.78 4.04 15.64
C GLY A 165 -13.69 3.70 17.12
N LEU A 166 -12.47 3.50 17.64
CA LEU A 166 -12.22 3.23 19.05
C LEU A 166 -12.58 4.43 19.93
N GLY A 167 -12.20 5.64 19.53
CA GLY A 167 -12.54 6.86 20.26
C GLY A 167 -14.05 7.01 20.42
N ARG A 168 -14.81 6.83 19.34
CA ARG A 168 -16.27 6.87 19.40
C ARG A 168 -16.86 5.74 20.23
N LEU A 169 -16.35 4.51 20.09
CA LEU A 169 -16.80 3.38 20.90
C LEU A 169 -16.60 3.65 22.40
N LEU A 170 -15.45 4.21 22.79
CA LEU A 170 -15.18 4.61 24.16
C LEU A 170 -16.16 5.67 24.66
N THR A 171 -16.46 6.69 23.84
CA THR A 171 -17.48 7.69 24.18
C THR A 171 -18.84 7.05 24.42
N TYR A 172 -19.29 6.15 23.55
CA TYR A 172 -20.59 5.50 23.71
C TYR A 172 -20.64 4.54 24.90
N VAL A 173 -19.57 3.80 25.16
CA VAL A 173 -19.47 2.94 26.35
C VAL A 173 -19.51 3.79 27.61
N PHE A 174 -18.80 4.93 27.62
CA PHE A 174 -18.86 5.87 28.73
C PHE A 174 -20.27 6.42 28.96
N GLU A 175 -20.96 6.87 27.91
CA GLU A 175 -22.34 7.36 28.00
C GLU A 175 -23.30 6.28 28.53
N ALA A 176 -23.17 5.05 28.04
CA ALA A 176 -23.97 3.92 28.50
C ALA A 176 -23.71 3.62 29.99
N VAL A 177 -22.45 3.62 30.43
CA VAL A 177 -22.08 3.40 31.83
C VAL A 177 -22.57 4.56 32.71
N ALA A 178 -22.42 5.81 32.26
CA ALA A 178 -22.91 6.99 32.97
C ALA A 178 -24.43 6.94 33.18
N ALA A 179 -25.18 6.55 32.13
CA ALA A 179 -26.62 6.36 32.21
C ALA A 179 -27.01 5.21 33.17
N LEU A 180 -26.29 4.09 33.14
CA LEU A 180 -26.52 2.95 34.05
C LEU A 180 -26.28 3.30 35.52
N VAL A 181 -25.35 4.21 35.80
CA VAL A 181 -25.05 4.69 37.16
C VAL A 181 -26.03 5.80 37.60
N GLY A 182 -26.89 6.29 36.70
CA GLY A 182 -27.86 7.33 36.99
C GLY A 182 -27.26 8.73 37.05
N VAL A 183 -26.19 8.99 36.28
CA VAL A 183 -25.62 10.34 36.15
C VAL A 183 -26.64 11.24 35.43
N GLU A 184 -27.05 12.32 36.09
CA GLU A 184 -28.01 13.27 35.54
C GLU A 184 -27.52 13.84 34.19
N GLY A 185 -28.41 13.84 33.19
CA GLY A 185 -28.10 14.25 31.83
C GLY A 185 -27.62 13.14 30.88
N TYR A 186 -27.48 11.89 31.37
CA TYR A 186 -27.18 10.72 30.54
C TYR A 186 -28.36 9.75 30.52
N GLU A 187 -29.11 9.74 29.42
CA GLU A 187 -30.19 8.77 29.17
C GLU A 187 -29.82 7.82 28.03
N LEU A 188 -30.13 6.53 28.19
CA LEU A 188 -29.97 5.53 27.13
C LEU A 188 -31.06 5.72 26.08
N ASP A 189 -30.81 6.59 25.11
CA ASP A 189 -31.72 6.82 23.99
C ASP A 189 -31.43 5.88 22.80
N ALA A 190 -32.49 5.51 22.06
CA ALA A 190 -32.40 4.74 20.83
C ALA A 190 -31.51 5.43 19.77
N THR A 191 -31.47 6.77 19.78
CA THR A 191 -30.61 7.58 18.92
C THR A 191 -29.12 7.29 19.17
N SER A 192 -28.71 7.11 20.43
CA SER A 192 -27.33 6.79 20.81
C SER A 192 -26.91 5.42 20.28
N PHE A 193 -27.82 4.42 20.34
CA PHE A 193 -27.58 3.11 19.73
C PHE A 193 -27.44 3.21 18.20
N LEU A 194 -28.30 4.00 17.54
CA LEU A 194 -28.24 4.20 16.09
C LEU A 194 -26.93 4.89 15.67
N GLN A 195 -26.46 5.85 16.46
CA GLN A 195 -25.16 6.52 16.30
C GLN A 195 -23.96 5.56 16.38
N VAL A 196 -23.99 4.63 17.34
CA VAL A 196 -23.00 3.53 17.42
C VAL A 196 -23.03 2.68 16.16
N LEU A 197 -24.23 2.23 15.75
CA LEU A 197 -24.41 1.38 14.57
C LEU A 197 -23.93 2.05 13.29
N VAL A 198 -24.21 3.34 13.09
CA VAL A 198 -23.68 4.12 11.97
C VAL A 198 -22.16 4.18 12.01
N THR A 199 -21.58 4.45 13.18
CA THR A 199 -20.12 4.52 13.32
C THR A 199 -19.47 3.19 12.98
N LEU A 200 -19.97 2.08 13.52
CA LEU A 200 -19.45 0.74 13.25
C LEU A 200 -19.71 0.33 11.79
N GLY A 201 -20.89 0.61 11.26
CA GLY A 201 -21.30 0.30 9.89
C GLY A 201 -20.44 0.97 8.83
N VAL A 202 -19.86 2.13 9.13
CA VAL A 202 -18.92 2.83 8.23
C VAL A 202 -17.46 2.47 8.53
N SER A 203 -17.06 2.50 9.81
CA SER A 203 -15.65 2.34 10.19
C SER A 203 -15.15 0.90 10.01
N VAL A 204 -15.94 -0.12 10.32
CA VAL A 204 -15.51 -1.52 10.24
C VAL A 204 -15.24 -1.92 8.78
N PRO A 205 -16.13 -1.69 7.80
CA PRO A 205 -15.84 -2.02 6.41
C PRO A 205 -14.62 -1.28 5.86
N LEU A 206 -14.48 0.01 6.17
CA LEU A 206 -13.33 0.81 5.75
C LEU A 206 -12.03 0.29 6.35
N PHE A 207 -12.02 -0.04 7.64
CA PHE A 207 -10.88 -0.63 8.32
C PHE A 207 -10.49 -1.99 7.72
N VAL A 208 -11.46 -2.89 7.54
CA VAL A 208 -11.22 -4.23 6.97
C VAL A 208 -10.65 -4.12 5.57
N TRP A 209 -11.22 -3.25 4.74
CA TRP A 209 -10.71 -3.00 3.39
C TRP A 209 -9.28 -2.43 3.40
N ALA A 210 -9.02 -1.40 4.20
CA ALA A 210 -7.69 -0.80 4.31
C ALA A 210 -6.65 -1.80 4.85
N LEU A 211 -7.03 -2.64 5.81
CA LEU A 211 -6.18 -3.69 6.36
C LEU A 211 -5.89 -4.78 5.32
N PHE A 212 -6.87 -5.19 4.52
CA PHE A 212 -6.68 -6.16 3.46
C PHE A 212 -5.69 -5.65 2.41
N GLU A 213 -5.85 -4.41 1.95
CA GLU A 213 -4.94 -3.76 0.99
C GLU A 213 -3.53 -3.58 1.57
N TRP A 214 -3.42 -3.20 2.85
CA TRP A 214 -2.15 -3.15 3.57
C TRP A 214 -1.48 -4.53 3.66
N ARG A 215 -2.23 -5.58 4.03
CA ARG A 215 -1.68 -6.95 4.13
C ARG A 215 -1.22 -7.46 2.78
N ARG A 216 -1.96 -7.21 1.70
CA ARG A 216 -1.57 -7.62 0.34
C ARG A 216 -0.23 -7.01 -0.07
N SER A 217 -0.01 -5.72 0.23
CA SER A 217 1.28 -5.06 -0.04
C SER A 217 2.39 -5.52 0.93
N ASN A 218 2.06 -5.76 2.20
CA ASN A 218 3.03 -6.19 3.20
C ASN A 218 3.50 -7.63 2.98
N VAL A 219 2.61 -8.56 2.58
CA VAL A 219 2.96 -9.94 2.24
C VAL A 219 3.90 -9.97 1.04
N ALA A 220 3.62 -9.17 0.01
CA ALA A 220 4.53 -9.01 -1.11
C ALA A 220 5.91 -8.57 -0.60
N ILE A 221 6.00 -7.44 0.12
CA ILE A 221 7.30 -6.92 0.59
C ILE A 221 8.03 -7.92 1.52
N ARG A 222 7.32 -8.60 2.42
CA ARG A 222 7.91 -9.60 3.33
C ARG A 222 8.43 -10.83 2.59
N SER A 223 7.80 -11.26 1.50
CA SER A 223 8.30 -12.40 0.72
C SER A 223 9.66 -12.13 0.07
N LEU A 224 10.14 -10.88 0.03
CA LEU A 224 11.51 -10.54 -0.37
C LEU A 224 12.53 -10.81 0.74
N SER A 225 12.13 -10.69 2.01
CA SER A 225 12.99 -10.91 3.18
C SER A 225 12.96 -12.37 3.65
N ASP A 226 11.80 -13.02 3.57
CA ASP A 226 11.58 -14.39 4.07
C ASP A 226 12.07 -15.49 3.10
N ARG A 227 12.95 -15.19 2.15
CA ARG A 227 13.71 -16.22 1.42
C ARG A 227 15.11 -16.36 2.03
N PRO A 228 15.27 -17.10 3.14
CA PRO A 228 16.56 -17.69 3.47
C PRO A 228 16.91 -18.66 2.35
N GLY A 229 18.20 -18.89 2.12
CA GLY A 229 18.71 -19.95 1.24
C GLY A 229 18.22 -21.33 1.70
N ALA A 230 16.99 -21.69 1.34
CA ALA A 230 16.49 -23.04 1.45
C ALA A 230 17.37 -23.92 0.56
N ALA A 231 18.17 -24.76 1.24
CA ALA A 231 19.13 -25.73 0.72
C ALA A 231 20.48 -25.19 0.24
N GLY A 232 21.04 -24.21 0.96
CA GLY A 232 22.49 -24.22 1.18
C GLY A 232 22.83 -25.33 2.17
N SER A 233 22.81 -26.59 1.71
CA SER A 233 23.54 -27.67 2.38
C SER A 233 24.95 -27.16 2.62
N SER A 234 25.32 -26.93 3.89
CA SER A 234 26.72 -26.81 4.23
C SER A 234 27.42 -28.03 3.61
N PRO A 235 28.38 -27.88 2.70
CA PRO A 235 29.19 -29.01 2.30
C PRO A 235 29.82 -29.50 3.59
N THR A 236 29.35 -30.65 4.05
CA THR A 236 30.02 -31.41 5.10
C THR A 236 31.37 -31.72 4.51
N VAL A 237 32.37 -30.90 4.80
CA VAL A 237 33.77 -31.15 4.48
C VAL A 237 34.08 -32.48 5.15
N ARG A 238 34.03 -33.57 4.39
CA ARG A 238 34.55 -34.85 4.85
C ARG A 238 36.04 -34.63 5.09
N PRO A 239 36.56 -34.80 6.32
CA PRO A 239 37.99 -34.86 6.52
C PRO A 239 38.49 -36.05 5.69
N GLY A 240 39.40 -35.77 4.74
CA GLY A 240 40.08 -36.82 3.98
C GLY A 240 40.87 -37.73 4.93
N PRO A 241 41.09 -39.00 4.56
CA PRO A 241 41.82 -39.93 5.42
C PRO A 241 43.23 -39.40 5.65
N ALA A 242 43.60 -39.29 6.93
CA ALA A 242 44.99 -39.08 7.32
C ALA A 242 45.82 -40.23 6.78
N SER A 243 46.85 -39.87 6.02
CA SER A 243 47.94 -40.71 5.54
C SER A 243 48.72 -41.36 6.68
#